data_AF-A0A3C0ZBE3-F1
#
_entry.id   AF-A0A3C0ZBE3-F1
#
_cell.length_a   1.000
_cell.length_b   1.000
_cell.length_c   1.000
_cell.angle_alpha   90.00
_cell.angle_beta   90.00
_cell.angle_gamma   90.00
#
_symmetry.space_group_name_H-M   'P 1'
#
loop_
_entity.id
_entity.type
_entity.pdbx_description
1 polymer ?
#
loop_
_entity_poly.entity_id
_entity_poly.type
_entity_poly.pdbx_seq_one_letter_code
_entity_poly.pdbx_strand_id
1 'polypeptide(L)'
;GFTPVSAQELTGGETIADAAQTFLSILNNQGTDVQNNVVLTNAAFAIKTFNPKKSFGDCFYEAESSLMGGKALRSFQKLIKK
;
A
#
# COMPACT_ATOMS: atom_id res chain seq x y z
N GLY A 1 -6.58 -2.69 -16.43
CA GLY A 1 -7.62 -2.40 -15.42
C GLY A 1 -7.49 -3.38 -14.28
N PHE A 2 -8.13 -3.13 -13.13
CA PHE A 2 -8.04 -4.01 -11.96
C PHE A 2 -9.23 -4.98 -11.91
N THR A 3 -8.96 -6.20 -11.46
CA THR A 3 -10.01 -7.18 -11.15
C THR A 3 -10.67 -6.80 -9.83
N PRO A 4 -12.02 -6.87 -9.73
CA PRO A 4 -12.70 -6.75 -8.46
C PRO A 4 -12.16 -7.76 -7.45
N VAL A 5 -11.96 -7.32 -6.21
CA VAL A 5 -11.41 -8.13 -5.12
C VAL A 5 -12.48 -8.36 -4.06
N SER A 6 -12.46 -9.53 -3.43
CA SER A 6 -13.38 -9.85 -2.35
C SER A 6 -12.95 -9.14 -1.06
N ALA A 7 -13.91 -8.63 -0.28
CA ALA A 7 -13.59 -7.97 1.00
C ALA A 7 -12.89 -8.92 1.98
N GLN A 8 -13.22 -10.22 1.91
CA GLN A 8 -12.61 -11.27 2.72
C GLN A 8 -11.11 -11.43 2.43
N GLU A 9 -10.64 -11.12 1.22
CA GLU A 9 -9.21 -11.16 0.86
C GLU A 9 -8.41 -9.98 1.44
N LEU A 10 -9.11 -8.98 1.95
CA LEU A 10 -8.55 -7.75 2.53
C LEU A 10 -8.72 -7.66 4.04
N THR A 11 -9.13 -8.76 4.69
CA THR A 11 -9.26 -8.80 6.15
C THR A 11 -7.91 -8.50 6.82
N GLY A 12 -7.94 -7.63 7.82
CA GLY A 12 -6.79 -7.36 8.68
C GLY A 12 -6.66 -8.35 9.84
N GLY A 13 -7.52 -9.38 9.90
CA GLY A 13 -7.66 -10.28 11.04
C GLY A 13 -8.69 -9.77 12.07
N GLU A 14 -8.73 -10.43 13.23
CA GLU A 14 -9.77 -10.19 14.24
C GLU A 14 -9.27 -9.31 15.40
N THR A 15 -7.95 -9.14 15.52
CA THR A 15 -7.34 -8.38 16.60
C THR A 15 -6.52 -7.20 16.10
N ILE A 16 -6.21 -6.26 17.00
CA ILE A 16 -5.29 -5.15 16.72
C ILE A 16 -3.91 -5.68 16.32
N ALA A 17 -3.47 -6.78 16.93
CA ALA A 17 -2.18 -7.39 16.63
C ALA A 17 -2.15 -7.95 15.19
N ASP A 18 -3.23 -8.59 14.74
CA ASP A 18 -3.34 -9.10 13.36
C ASP A 18 -3.29 -7.96 12.34
N ALA A 19 -4.00 -6.87 12.63
CA ALA A 19 -4.03 -5.71 11.74
C ALA A 19 -2.65 -5.04 11.65
N ALA A 20 -1.96 -4.91 12.79
CA ALA A 20 -0.60 -4.40 12.85
C ALA A 20 0.39 -5.31 12.10
N GLN A 21 0.26 -6.63 12.25
CA GLN A 21 1.08 -7.59 11.55
C GLN A 21 0.84 -7.51 10.04
N THR A 22 -0.41 -7.45 9.59
CA THR A 22 -0.77 -7.29 8.18
C THR A 22 -0.16 -6.01 7.59
N PHE A 23 -0.30 -4.89 8.31
CA PHE A 23 0.30 -3.62 7.91
C PHE A 23 1.83 -3.70 7.76
N LEU A 24 2.51 -4.29 8.75
CA LEU A 24 3.96 -4.49 8.71
C LEU A 24 4.38 -5.45 7.59
N SER A 25 3.65 -6.54 7.36
CA SER A 25 3.92 -7.48 6.28
C SER A 25 3.85 -6.79 4.92
N ILE A 26 2.81 -5.97 4.67
CA ILE A 26 2.70 -5.20 3.42
C ILE A 26 3.90 -4.26 3.25
N LEU A 27 4.28 -3.49 4.29
CA LEU A 27 5.44 -2.59 4.22
C LEU A 27 6.77 -3.33 3.99
N ASN A 28 6.89 -4.59 4.41
CA ASN A 28 8.04 -5.45 4.18
C ASN A 28 7.96 -6.25 2.86
N ASN A 29 7.00 -5.93 1.97
CA ASN A 29 6.75 -6.65 0.72
C ASN A 29 6.41 -8.14 0.91
N GLN A 30 5.78 -8.46 2.04
CA GLN A 30 5.30 -9.80 2.41
C GLN A 30 3.76 -9.90 2.42
N GLY A 31 3.06 -8.84 2.00
CA GLY A 31 1.62 -8.88 1.74
C GLY A 31 1.29 -9.71 0.49
N THR A 32 0.06 -10.20 0.39
CA THR A 32 -0.40 -10.89 -0.82
C THR A 32 -0.48 -9.93 -2.01
N ASP A 33 -0.48 -10.45 -3.23
CA ASP A 33 -0.64 -9.63 -4.44
C ASP A 33 -1.93 -8.79 -4.39
N VAL A 34 -3.02 -9.35 -3.88
CA VAL A 34 -4.30 -8.67 -3.70
C VAL A 34 -4.18 -7.51 -2.70
N GLN A 35 -3.59 -7.75 -1.53
CA GLN A 35 -3.39 -6.73 -0.51
C GLN A 35 -2.49 -5.60 -1.02
N ASN A 36 -1.35 -5.95 -1.62
CA ASN A 36 -0.41 -4.98 -2.18
C ASN A 36 -1.09 -4.15 -3.26
N ASN A 37 -1.81 -4.78 -4.20
CA ASN A 37 -2.47 -4.09 -5.29
C ASN A 37 -3.53 -3.09 -4.81
N VAL A 38 -4.28 -3.40 -3.76
CA VAL A 38 -5.24 -2.45 -3.16
C VAL A 38 -4.53 -1.27 -2.50
N VAL A 39 -3.44 -1.52 -1.77
CA VAL A 39 -2.62 -0.44 -1.18
C VAL A 39 -2.02 0.46 -2.25
N LEU A 40 -1.46 -0.12 -3.31
CA LEU A 40 -0.91 0.61 -4.46
C LEU A 40 -1.97 1.44 -5.17
N THR A 41 -3.17 0.88 -5.39
CA THR A 41 -4.28 1.59 -6.03
C THR A 41 -4.73 2.80 -5.22
N ASN A 42 -4.91 2.64 -3.91
CA ASN A 42 -5.29 3.74 -3.01
C ASN A 42 -4.21 4.84 -2.96
N ALA A 43 -2.93 4.44 -2.87
CA ALA A 43 -1.81 5.36 -2.90
C ALA A 43 -1.71 6.10 -4.24
N ALA A 44 -1.92 5.41 -5.37
CA ALA A 44 -1.93 6.00 -6.71
C ALA A 44 -3.03 7.06 -6.84
N PHE A 45 -4.24 6.78 -6.36
CA PHE A 45 -5.32 7.77 -6.33
C PHE A 45 -4.97 8.97 -5.46
N ALA A 46 -4.39 8.77 -4.27
CA ALA A 46 -3.92 9.87 -3.44
C ALA A 46 -2.86 10.72 -4.15
N ILE A 47 -1.86 10.11 -4.80
CA ILE A 47 -0.85 10.84 -5.57
C ILE A 47 -1.51 11.63 -6.72
N LYS A 48 -2.51 11.05 -7.38
CA LYS A 48 -3.26 11.68 -8.47
C LYS A 48 -4.11 12.86 -7.99
N THR A 49 -4.68 12.83 -6.78
CA THR A 49 -5.38 13.99 -6.23
C THR A 49 -4.43 15.15 -5.96
N PHE A 50 -3.20 14.87 -5.48
CA PHE A 50 -2.15 15.89 -5.34
C PHE A 50 -1.57 16.36 -6.68
N ASN A 51 -1.48 15.47 -7.67
CA ASN A 51 -0.90 15.75 -8.99
C ASN A 51 -1.89 15.48 -10.14
N PRO A 52 -2.92 16.33 -10.36
CA PRO A 52 -3.99 16.07 -11.33
C PRO A 52 -3.53 15.94 -12.79
N LYS A 53 -2.31 16.36 -13.13
CA LYS A 53 -1.76 16.23 -14.49
C LYS A 53 -1.10 14.87 -14.78
N LYS A 54 -0.66 14.14 -13.75
CA LYS A 54 -0.05 12.80 -13.94
C LYS A 54 -1.12 11.80 -14.38
N SER A 55 -0.75 10.81 -15.19
CA SER A 55 -1.68 9.70 -15.45
C SER A 55 -1.86 8.85 -14.20
N PHE A 56 -2.93 8.07 -14.11
CA PHE A 56 -3.07 7.10 -13.02
C PHE A 56 -1.92 6.09 -13.03
N GLY A 57 -1.48 5.64 -14.23
CA GLY A 57 -0.35 4.71 -14.37
C GLY A 57 0.94 5.26 -13.77
N ASP A 58 1.28 6.53 -14.04
CA ASP A 58 2.47 7.16 -13.45
C ASP A 58 2.37 7.21 -11.92
N CYS A 59 1.19 7.52 -11.39
CA CYS A 59 0.95 7.55 -9.95
C CYS A 59 1.05 6.14 -9.33
N PHE A 60 0.59 5.12 -10.04
CA PHE A 60 0.70 3.73 -9.62
C PHE A 60 2.16 3.26 -9.58
N TYR A 61 2.95 3.57 -10.62
CA TYR A 61 4.39 3.27 -10.61
C TYR A 61 5.14 4.00 -9.49
N GLU A 62 4.74 5.23 -9.16
CA GLU A 62 5.31 5.96 -8.04
C GLU A 62 4.98 5.29 -6.68
N ALA A 63 3.72 4.87 -6.50
CA ALA A 63 3.29 4.10 -5.34
C ALA A 63 4.03 2.76 -5.24
N GLU A 64 4.16 2.03 -6.35
CA GLU A 64 4.86 0.74 -6.43
C GLU A 64 6.33 0.89 -6.09
N SER A 65 7.02 1.88 -6.68
CA SER A 65 8.41 2.20 -6.35
C SER A 65 8.59 2.55 -4.87
N SER A 66 7.56 3.13 -4.23
CA SER A 66 7.59 3.46 -2.81
C SER A 66 7.47 2.23 -1.93
N LEU A 67 6.48 1.38 -2.19
CA LEU A 67 6.22 0.16 -1.42
C LEU A 67 7.33 -0.87 -1.67
N MET A 68 7.47 -1.33 -2.92
CA MET A 68 8.40 -2.39 -3.32
C MET A 68 9.86 -1.99 -3.13
N GLY A 69 10.19 -0.71 -3.33
CA GLY A 69 11.52 -0.16 -3.06
C GLY A 69 11.84 0.07 -1.56
N GLY A 70 10.93 -0.29 -0.65
CA GLY A 70 11.07 -0.15 0.79
C GLY A 70 11.10 1.29 1.31
N LYS A 71 10.75 2.29 0.47
CA LYS A 71 10.70 3.70 0.88
C LYS A 71 9.57 3.91 1.90
N ALA A 72 8.44 3.23 1.71
CA ALA A 72 7.31 3.25 2.64
C ALA A 72 7.73 2.76 4.04
N LEU A 73 8.40 1.61 4.13
CA LEU A 73 8.93 1.08 5.39
C LEU A 73 9.93 2.03 6.06
N ARG A 74 10.87 2.59 5.30
CA ARG A 74 11.85 3.57 5.84
C ARG A 74 11.17 4.82 6.39
N SER A 75 10.14 5.33 5.71
CA SER A 75 9.36 6.47 6.19
C SER A 75 8.61 6.15 7.49
N PHE A 76 7.99 4.97 7.57
CA PHE A 76 7.35 4.49 8.81
C PHE A 76 8.34 4.37 9.97
N GLN A 77 9.49 3.74 9.74
CA GLN A 77 10.56 3.62 10.75
C GLN A 77 11.06 4.98 11.23
N LYS A 78 11.14 5.97 10.34
CA LYS A 78 11.51 7.35 10.71
C LYS A 78 10.43 8.02 11.55
N LEU A 79 9.14 7.75 11.28
CA LEU A 79 8.02 8.30 12.04
C LEU A 79 8.01 7.80 13.48
N ILE A 80 8.22 6.49 13.70
CA ILE A 80 8.16 5.86 15.03
C ILE A 80 9.41 6.06 15.88
N LYS A 81 10.55 6.45 15.27
CA LYS A 81 11.79 6.76 15.97
C LYS A 81 11.87 8.22 16.44
N LYS A 82 10.85 9.03 16.16
CA LYS A 82 10.71 10.38 16.71
C LYS A 82 10.14 10.32 18.12
#